data_AF-W2WJT7-F1
#
_entry.id   AF-W2WJT7-F1
#
_cell.length_a   1.000
_cell.length_b   1.000
_cell.length_c   1.000
_cell.angle_alpha   90.00
_cell.angle_beta   90.00
_cell.angle_gamma   90.00
#
_symmetry.space_group_name_H-M   'P 1'
#
loop_
_entity.id
_entity.type
_entity.pdbx_description
1 polymer ?
#
loop_
_entity_poly.entity_id
_entity_poly.type
_entity_poly.pdbx_seq_one_letter_code
_entity_poly.pdbx_strand_id
1 'polypeptide(L)'
;MSEILVVPQNQQKETANLTEVCPVEALVLAGVWWNFEPTYYYLTDNGTICHAVVPQYNSHGNYFIGGSKVVPYRTAPSSCENDSFPFEVYFYHASIGFYSLYEGETGTYCTKDRTSYIQVDVLGSYDINGSFLAKDTGSTKSRVSYWYSIVGALWLGYRVLMVRRSCVLCSRYGRRCDDLGETLSHEQAVVFVQESLRLSAHGASNYQRTALLYLIVEGIMTDLFLIIANDGWAARLQYASLGYNLSGLMLLLFEMVESMNWLSEKWRMRIKRVFFSYEVALVGEFVTALVLQAFLTGLNKSDLKRSKPTALAVSYYLWSLICHGMVVLIIVGIISSTRVLCVVGYVWLKHRSFAILSEPCCVDTALGGRSRIMLLGGYCLESGKLYYMPTALKAFGLLKMKEGSRTYLVMHKLHWFTVPKDTLVGIGTITASRVEPCNERPCTGSVNFLVRRLGGPSNQTKSYQATLNQRVIRVVPGPREMSDIV
;
A
#
# COMPACT_ATOMS: atom_id res chain seq x y z
N MET A 1 -5.11 -32.40 -4.06
CA MET A 1 -6.56 -32.30 -3.82
C MET A 1 -7.05 -33.68 -3.41
N SER A 2 -7.95 -33.76 -2.44
CA SER A 2 -8.63 -35.01 -2.08
C SER A 2 -9.56 -35.47 -3.20
N GLU A 3 -9.50 -36.75 -3.56
CA GLU A 3 -10.35 -37.31 -4.62
C GLU A 3 -11.84 -37.24 -4.27
N ILE A 4 -12.18 -37.17 -2.98
CA ILE A 4 -13.56 -37.09 -2.49
C ILE A 4 -14.28 -35.79 -2.88
N LEU A 5 -13.53 -34.74 -3.21
CA LEU A 5 -14.07 -33.43 -3.62
C LEU A 5 -14.29 -33.33 -5.14
N VAL A 6 -13.92 -34.36 -5.90
CA VAL A 6 -14.07 -34.39 -7.35
C VAL A 6 -15.45 -34.97 -7.69
N VAL A 7 -16.25 -34.20 -8.42
CA VAL A 7 -17.57 -34.62 -8.86
C VAL A 7 -17.42 -35.45 -10.14
N PRO A 8 -17.97 -36.69 -10.18
CA PRO A 8 -17.95 -37.52 -11.37
C PRO A 8 -18.62 -36.84 -12.57
N GLN A 9 -18.17 -37.20 -13.78
CA GLN A 9 -18.79 -36.70 -15.01
C GLN A 9 -20.26 -37.16 -15.09
N ASN A 10 -21.14 -36.26 -15.52
CA ASN A 10 -22.60 -36.45 -15.68
C ASN A 10 -23.46 -36.35 -14.41
N GLN A 11 -22.89 -36.03 -13.24
CA GLN A 11 -23.70 -35.81 -12.05
C GLN A 11 -24.55 -34.54 -12.18
N GLN A 12 -25.84 -34.62 -11.83
CA GLN A 12 -26.75 -33.49 -11.90
C GLN A 12 -26.59 -32.57 -10.68
N LYS A 13 -26.77 -31.27 -10.91
CA LYS A 13 -26.81 -30.26 -9.84
C LYS A 13 -28.17 -30.28 -9.18
N GLU A 14 -28.17 -30.37 -7.86
CA GLU A 14 -29.38 -30.33 -7.04
C GLU A 14 -29.41 -29.09 -6.14
N THR A 15 -30.61 -28.55 -5.93
CA THR A 15 -30.84 -27.35 -5.11
C THR A 15 -31.95 -27.55 -4.07
N ALA A 16 -32.59 -28.72 -4.05
CA ALA A 16 -33.67 -29.03 -3.13
C ALA A 16 -33.15 -29.19 -1.69
N ASN A 17 -33.84 -28.58 -0.72
CA ASN A 17 -33.50 -28.63 0.71
C ASN A 17 -32.03 -28.29 1.03
N LEU A 18 -31.47 -27.32 0.29
CA LEU A 18 -30.04 -27.00 0.31
C LEU A 18 -29.48 -26.74 1.71
N THR A 19 -30.21 -26.04 2.57
CA THR A 19 -29.76 -25.72 3.94
C THR A 19 -29.76 -26.92 4.89
N GLU A 20 -30.52 -27.96 4.57
CA GLU A 20 -30.53 -29.21 5.35
C GLU A 20 -29.41 -30.14 4.88
N VAL A 21 -29.23 -30.25 3.56
CA VAL A 21 -28.23 -31.12 2.93
C VAL A 21 -26.81 -30.55 3.07
N CYS A 22 -26.68 -29.23 2.95
CA CYS A 22 -25.42 -28.50 2.96
C CYS A 22 -25.46 -27.44 4.10
N PRO A 23 -25.32 -27.85 5.37
CA PRO A 23 -25.71 -27.02 6.52
C PRO A 23 -24.67 -25.97 6.95
N VAL A 24 -23.54 -25.84 6.26
CA VAL A 24 -22.45 -24.95 6.66
C VAL A 24 -22.79 -23.50 6.31
N GLU A 25 -22.69 -22.60 7.30
CA GLU A 25 -23.02 -21.17 7.16
C GLU A 25 -21.79 -20.25 7.26
N ALA A 26 -20.68 -20.78 7.79
CA ALA A 26 -19.46 -20.01 7.96
C ALA A 26 -18.21 -20.90 7.98
N LEU A 27 -17.06 -20.26 7.77
CA LEU A 27 -15.76 -20.86 8.00
C LEU A 27 -14.88 -19.94 8.85
N VAL A 28 -14.04 -20.55 9.69
CA VAL A 28 -12.96 -19.88 10.40
C VAL A 28 -11.66 -20.41 9.84
N LEU A 29 -10.93 -19.51 9.18
CA LEU A 29 -9.67 -19.77 8.51
C LEU A 29 -8.67 -18.67 8.90
N ALA A 30 -7.47 -19.05 9.30
CA ALA A 30 -6.46 -18.12 9.82
C ALA A 30 -6.93 -17.22 10.97
N GLY A 31 -7.84 -17.75 11.80
CA GLY A 31 -8.44 -17.00 12.90
C GLY A 31 -9.31 -15.82 12.44
N VAL A 32 -9.69 -15.79 11.17
CA VAL A 32 -10.67 -14.85 10.61
C VAL A 32 -11.95 -15.62 10.30
N TRP A 33 -13.08 -15.01 10.63
CA TRP A 33 -14.41 -15.54 10.32
C TRP A 33 -14.84 -15.07 8.93
N TRP A 34 -15.26 -16.00 8.08
CA TRP A 34 -15.69 -15.75 6.71
C TRP A 34 -17.10 -16.27 6.49
N ASN A 35 -17.84 -15.54 5.66
CA ASN A 35 -19.16 -15.95 5.22
C ASN A 35 -19.06 -17.15 4.29
N PHE A 36 -19.97 -18.10 4.44
CA PHE A 36 -19.93 -19.30 3.63
C PHE A 36 -21.34 -19.73 3.25
N GLU A 37 -21.64 -19.73 1.96
CA GLU A 37 -23.01 -19.96 1.50
C GLU A 37 -23.06 -21.07 0.45
N PRO A 38 -23.79 -22.17 0.71
CA PRO A 38 -24.01 -23.20 -0.30
C PRO A 38 -24.87 -22.66 -1.44
N THR A 39 -24.65 -23.20 -2.63
CA THR A 39 -25.42 -22.84 -3.84
C THR A 39 -26.14 -24.01 -4.48
N TYR A 40 -25.54 -25.20 -4.47
CA TYR A 40 -26.09 -26.44 -4.99
C TYR A 40 -25.23 -27.62 -4.50
N TYR A 41 -25.66 -28.85 -4.72
CA TYR A 41 -24.89 -30.05 -4.40
C TYR A 41 -24.97 -31.10 -5.50
N TYR A 42 -24.15 -32.12 -5.35
CA TYR A 42 -24.13 -33.34 -6.14
C TYR A 42 -24.22 -34.53 -5.19
N LEU A 43 -25.10 -35.48 -5.51
CA LEU A 43 -25.09 -36.79 -4.87
C LEU A 43 -23.99 -37.64 -5.53
N THR A 44 -23.12 -38.29 -4.77
CA THR A 44 -22.10 -39.20 -5.30
C THR A 44 -22.10 -40.49 -4.50
N ASP A 45 -21.43 -41.53 -5.00
CA ASP A 45 -21.30 -42.80 -4.29
C ASP A 45 -20.59 -42.65 -2.93
N ASN A 46 -19.71 -41.65 -2.81
CA ASN A 46 -18.97 -41.35 -1.58
C ASN A 46 -19.74 -40.42 -0.63
N GLY A 47 -20.92 -39.95 -1.02
CA GLY A 47 -21.77 -39.03 -0.26
C GLY A 47 -22.07 -37.72 -1.00
N THR A 48 -22.55 -36.73 -0.24
CA THR A 48 -22.97 -35.45 -0.80
C THR A 48 -21.78 -34.48 -0.92
N ILE A 49 -21.53 -33.98 -2.13
CA ILE A 49 -20.57 -32.91 -2.39
C ILE A 49 -21.33 -31.61 -2.57
N CYS A 50 -21.07 -30.63 -1.71
CA CYS A 50 -21.74 -29.34 -1.74
C CYS A 50 -20.85 -28.29 -2.41
N HIS A 51 -21.40 -27.52 -3.34
CA HIS A 51 -20.74 -26.32 -3.85
C HIS A 51 -21.14 -25.11 -3.01
N ALA A 52 -20.17 -24.28 -2.68
CA ALA A 52 -20.39 -23.06 -1.93
C ALA A 52 -19.55 -21.89 -2.43
N VAL A 53 -19.96 -20.72 -1.98
CA VAL A 53 -19.34 -19.45 -2.31
C VAL A 53 -19.04 -18.63 -1.07
N VAL A 54 -18.02 -17.78 -1.17
CA VAL A 54 -17.83 -16.63 -0.29
C VAL A 54 -18.20 -15.39 -1.12
N PRO A 55 -19.46 -14.92 -1.07
CA PRO A 55 -19.97 -13.96 -2.06
C PRO A 55 -19.18 -12.65 -2.14
N GLN A 56 -18.64 -12.20 -1.00
CA GLN A 56 -17.89 -10.96 -0.85
C GLN A 56 -16.54 -11.01 -1.56
N TYR A 57 -15.99 -12.21 -1.79
CA TYR A 57 -14.62 -12.37 -2.24
C TYR A 57 -14.51 -13.16 -3.55
N ASN A 58 -15.65 -13.43 -4.19
CA ASN A 58 -15.74 -14.22 -5.42
C ASN A 58 -14.97 -15.54 -5.28
N SER A 59 -15.11 -16.18 -4.13
CA SER A 59 -14.51 -17.48 -3.87
C SER A 59 -15.53 -18.58 -4.11
N HIS A 60 -15.13 -19.64 -4.81
CA HIS A 60 -16.00 -20.77 -5.19
C HIS A 60 -15.28 -22.08 -4.93
N GLY A 61 -16.02 -23.11 -4.53
CA GLY A 61 -15.41 -24.35 -4.11
C GLY A 61 -16.41 -25.46 -3.82
N ASN A 62 -15.90 -26.69 -3.78
CA ASN A 62 -16.67 -27.85 -3.34
C ASN A 62 -16.15 -28.32 -1.98
N TYR A 63 -17.08 -28.70 -1.12
CA TYR A 63 -16.79 -29.25 0.20
C TYR A 63 -17.53 -30.56 0.45
N PHE A 64 -17.00 -31.32 1.41
CA PHE A 64 -17.54 -32.58 1.88
C PHE A 64 -17.52 -32.62 3.42
N ILE A 65 -18.58 -33.16 4.01
CA ILE A 65 -18.69 -33.42 5.45
C ILE A 65 -18.75 -34.93 5.66
N GLY A 66 -17.81 -35.50 6.40
CA GLY A 66 -17.83 -36.93 6.68
C GLY A 66 -18.87 -37.33 7.73
N GLY A 67 -19.31 -38.59 7.68
CA GLY A 67 -20.45 -39.07 8.48
C GLY A 67 -20.15 -39.43 9.95
N SER A 68 -18.88 -39.48 10.37
CA SER A 68 -18.49 -39.90 11.73
C SER A 68 -17.92 -38.73 12.53
N LYS A 69 -18.27 -38.65 13.82
CA LYS A 69 -17.75 -37.62 14.73
C LYS A 69 -16.25 -37.77 14.93
N VAL A 70 -15.54 -36.64 15.02
CA VAL A 70 -14.08 -36.57 15.22
C VAL A 70 -13.74 -35.52 16.27
N VAL A 71 -12.51 -35.56 16.77
CA VAL A 71 -11.97 -34.53 17.65
C VAL A 71 -12.00 -33.18 16.90
N PRO A 72 -12.55 -32.11 17.50
CA PRO A 72 -12.61 -30.80 16.86
C PRO A 72 -11.23 -30.27 16.50
N TYR A 73 -11.19 -29.45 15.45
CA TYR A 73 -9.99 -28.69 15.12
C TYR A 73 -9.62 -27.72 16.26
N ARG A 74 -8.33 -27.46 16.44
CA ARG A 74 -7.76 -26.75 17.60
C ARG A 74 -8.30 -25.33 17.85
N THR A 75 -8.84 -24.67 16.82
CA THR A 75 -9.44 -23.33 16.92
C THR A 75 -10.94 -23.36 17.15
N ALA A 76 -11.57 -24.53 17.14
CA ALA A 76 -12.98 -24.68 17.45
C ALA A 76 -13.25 -24.38 18.94
N PRO A 77 -14.39 -23.75 19.26
CA PRO A 77 -14.77 -23.48 20.64
C PRO A 77 -15.07 -24.77 21.39
N SER A 78 -14.90 -24.77 22.71
CA SER A 78 -15.16 -25.93 23.57
C SER A 78 -16.59 -26.48 23.45
N SER A 79 -17.55 -25.65 23.06
CA SER A 79 -18.92 -26.10 22.78
C SER A 79 -19.01 -27.18 21.69
N CYS A 80 -18.03 -27.25 20.78
CA CYS A 80 -18.02 -28.16 19.63
C CYS A 80 -17.37 -29.52 19.91
N GLU A 81 -16.88 -29.77 21.13
CA GLU A 81 -16.10 -30.96 21.50
C GLU A 81 -16.71 -32.31 21.08
N ASN A 82 -18.03 -32.45 21.26
CA ASN A 82 -18.75 -33.68 20.96
C ASN A 82 -19.60 -33.62 19.69
N ASP A 83 -19.51 -32.54 18.90
CA ASP A 83 -20.43 -32.25 17.80
C ASP A 83 -19.68 -31.79 16.53
N SER A 84 -18.47 -32.33 16.35
CA SER A 84 -17.57 -32.04 15.24
C SER A 84 -17.46 -33.22 14.28
N PHE A 85 -17.47 -32.92 12.98
CA PHE A 85 -17.37 -33.87 11.87
C PHE A 85 -16.19 -33.48 10.97
N PRO A 86 -15.51 -34.43 10.30
CA PRO A 86 -14.40 -34.11 9.42
C PRO A 86 -14.92 -33.29 8.24
N PHE A 87 -14.15 -32.28 7.87
CA PHE A 87 -14.51 -31.33 6.82
C PHE A 87 -13.34 -31.18 5.86
N GLU A 88 -13.62 -31.33 4.57
CA GLU A 88 -12.67 -31.12 3.49
C GLU A 88 -13.27 -30.15 2.49
N VAL A 89 -12.47 -29.22 2.01
CA VAL A 89 -12.91 -28.25 1.01
C VAL A 89 -11.76 -27.84 0.12
N TYR A 90 -12.08 -27.40 -1.09
CA TYR A 90 -11.16 -26.58 -1.86
C TYR A 90 -11.85 -25.31 -2.29
N PHE A 91 -11.09 -24.22 -2.36
CA PHE A 91 -11.54 -22.96 -2.93
C PHE A 91 -10.67 -22.50 -4.07
N TYR A 92 -11.31 -21.71 -4.91
CA TYR A 92 -10.64 -20.72 -5.73
C TYR A 92 -11.02 -19.34 -5.23
N HIS A 93 -10.03 -18.49 -5.00
CA HIS A 93 -10.21 -17.06 -4.80
C HIS A 93 -9.84 -16.34 -6.11
N ALA A 94 -10.83 -15.70 -6.73
CA ALA A 94 -10.63 -15.01 -8.00
C ALA A 94 -9.64 -13.83 -7.89
N SER A 95 -8.76 -13.67 -8.88
CA SER A 95 -7.93 -12.47 -9.04
C SER A 95 -8.58 -11.47 -10.01
N ILE A 96 -7.96 -10.29 -10.16
CA ILE A 96 -8.27 -9.32 -11.21
C ILE A 96 -7.78 -9.81 -12.59
N GLY A 97 -6.72 -10.64 -12.60
CA GLY A 97 -6.22 -11.30 -13.82
C GLY A 97 -7.00 -12.54 -14.25
N PHE A 98 -6.52 -13.26 -15.26
CA PHE A 98 -7.18 -14.49 -15.75
C PHE A 98 -6.98 -15.72 -14.83
N TYR A 99 -6.26 -15.58 -13.72
CA TYR A 99 -5.99 -16.67 -12.78
C TYR A 99 -6.81 -16.53 -11.48
N SER A 100 -6.87 -17.61 -10.74
CA SER A 100 -7.35 -17.65 -9.36
C SER A 100 -6.32 -18.33 -8.47
N LEU A 101 -6.38 -17.99 -7.20
CA LEU A 101 -5.58 -18.62 -6.17
C LEU A 101 -6.36 -19.83 -5.65
N TYR A 102 -5.69 -20.97 -5.56
CA TYR A 102 -6.29 -22.26 -5.24
C TYR A 102 -5.89 -22.68 -3.83
N GLU A 103 -6.87 -23.11 -3.03
CA GLU A 103 -6.70 -23.58 -1.66
C GLU A 103 -7.33 -24.95 -1.52
N GLY A 104 -6.62 -25.87 -0.88
CA GLY A 104 -7.16 -27.13 -0.37
C GLY A 104 -7.04 -27.12 1.15
N GLU A 105 -8.15 -27.34 1.83
CA GLU A 105 -8.28 -27.10 3.25
C GLU A 105 -8.95 -28.29 3.93
N THR A 106 -8.52 -28.56 5.15
CA THR A 106 -9.10 -29.60 5.99
C THR A 106 -9.35 -29.06 7.39
N GLY A 107 -10.24 -29.72 8.11
CA GLY A 107 -10.55 -29.37 9.48
C GLY A 107 -11.81 -30.07 9.96
N THR A 108 -12.63 -29.34 10.73
CA THR A 108 -13.85 -29.90 11.30
C THR A 108 -15.03 -28.96 11.18
N TYR A 109 -16.20 -29.52 10.87
CA TYR A 109 -17.48 -28.83 10.89
C TYR A 109 -18.21 -29.07 12.23
N CYS A 110 -18.64 -28.00 12.88
CA CYS A 110 -19.41 -28.06 14.13
C CYS A 110 -20.91 -27.86 13.87
N THR A 111 -21.73 -28.82 14.30
CA THR A 111 -23.18 -28.76 14.06
C THR A 111 -23.92 -27.76 14.95
N LYS A 112 -23.35 -27.39 16.10
CA LYS A 112 -23.98 -26.47 17.06
C LYS A 112 -24.01 -25.02 16.57
N ASP A 113 -22.93 -24.57 15.95
CA ASP A 113 -22.79 -23.20 15.45
C ASP A 113 -22.73 -23.11 13.92
N ARG A 114 -22.91 -24.25 13.23
CA ARG A 114 -22.90 -24.40 11.77
C ARG A 114 -21.65 -23.83 11.11
N THR A 115 -20.53 -23.84 11.82
CA THR A 115 -19.26 -23.26 11.38
C THR A 115 -18.23 -24.35 11.15
N SER A 116 -17.47 -24.21 10.06
CA SER A 116 -16.29 -25.02 9.79
C SER A 116 -15.04 -24.33 10.34
N TYR A 117 -14.17 -25.09 10.99
CA TYR A 117 -12.90 -24.63 11.57
C TYR A 117 -11.79 -25.36 10.83
N ILE A 118 -11.04 -24.63 10.00
CA ILE A 118 -10.21 -25.22 8.96
C ILE A 118 -8.79 -24.61 8.92
N GLN A 119 -7.89 -25.31 8.25
CA GLN A 119 -6.55 -24.87 7.90
C GLN A 119 -6.24 -25.16 6.43
N VAL A 120 -5.34 -24.38 5.84
CA VAL A 120 -4.84 -24.64 4.49
C VAL A 120 -3.76 -25.73 4.53
N ASP A 121 -3.97 -26.79 3.77
CA ASP A 121 -2.98 -27.85 3.56
C ASP A 121 -2.28 -27.72 2.20
N VAL A 122 -2.99 -27.17 1.20
CA VAL A 122 -2.48 -27.01 -0.16
C VAL A 122 -2.76 -25.61 -0.65
N LEU A 123 -1.75 -24.97 -1.22
CA LEU A 123 -1.84 -23.65 -1.83
C LEU A 123 -1.31 -23.72 -3.26
N GLY A 124 -2.00 -23.06 -4.19
CA GLY A 124 -1.60 -23.01 -5.58
C GLY A 124 -2.26 -21.88 -6.34
N SER A 125 -2.12 -21.92 -7.66
CA SER A 125 -2.79 -21.00 -8.57
C SER A 125 -3.23 -21.76 -9.83
N TYR A 126 -4.29 -21.30 -10.46
CA TYR A 126 -4.82 -21.92 -11.68
C TYR A 126 -5.40 -20.88 -12.63
N ASP A 127 -5.21 -21.09 -13.93
CA ASP A 127 -5.71 -20.20 -14.99
C ASP A 127 -7.22 -20.41 -15.21
N ILE A 128 -8.01 -20.03 -14.20
CA ILE A 128 -9.47 -20.05 -14.20
C ILE A 128 -10.00 -18.81 -13.49
N ASN A 129 -11.06 -18.21 -14.02
CA ASN A 129 -11.76 -17.09 -13.39
C ASN A 129 -13.22 -16.99 -13.88
N GLY A 130 -14.01 -16.11 -13.28
CA GLY A 130 -15.37 -15.79 -13.69
C GLY A 130 -16.33 -16.96 -13.56
N SER A 131 -17.20 -17.16 -14.55
CA SER A 131 -18.24 -18.19 -14.52
C SER A 131 -17.70 -19.62 -14.54
N PHE A 132 -16.44 -19.83 -14.93
CA PHE A 132 -15.81 -21.14 -14.90
C PHE A 132 -15.55 -21.62 -13.47
N LEU A 133 -15.34 -20.70 -12.52
CA LEU A 133 -15.16 -21.04 -11.09
C LEU A 133 -16.37 -21.79 -10.54
N ALA A 134 -17.56 -21.25 -10.77
CA ALA A 134 -18.83 -21.84 -10.34
C ALA A 134 -19.21 -23.12 -11.10
N LYS A 135 -18.43 -23.53 -12.11
CA LYS A 135 -18.65 -24.73 -12.91
C LYS A 135 -17.56 -25.78 -12.70
N ASP A 136 -16.52 -25.46 -11.93
CA ASP A 136 -15.45 -26.39 -11.66
C ASP A 136 -15.94 -27.54 -10.78
N THR A 137 -15.67 -28.77 -11.23
CA THR A 137 -16.09 -30.02 -10.57
C THR A 137 -14.92 -30.70 -9.85
N GLY A 138 -13.80 -30.01 -9.65
CA GLY A 138 -12.59 -30.60 -9.11
C GLY A 138 -11.78 -31.34 -10.17
N SER A 139 -10.51 -31.64 -9.86
CA SER A 139 -9.67 -32.50 -10.69
C SER A 139 -8.55 -33.11 -9.86
N THR A 140 -8.19 -34.36 -10.18
CA THR A 140 -7.00 -35.02 -9.65
C THR A 140 -5.72 -34.58 -10.37
N LYS A 141 -5.83 -33.87 -11.50
CA LYS A 141 -4.68 -33.32 -12.23
C LYS A 141 -4.06 -32.15 -11.47
N SER A 142 -2.75 -31.97 -11.66
CA SER A 142 -2.03 -30.81 -11.13
C SER A 142 -2.61 -29.50 -11.68
N ARG A 143 -2.86 -28.54 -10.78
CA ARG A 143 -3.37 -27.20 -11.10
C ARG A 143 -2.21 -26.22 -11.08
N VAL A 144 -1.98 -25.53 -12.19
CA VAL A 144 -0.88 -24.58 -12.37
C VAL A 144 -1.39 -23.34 -13.12
N SER A 145 -0.92 -22.16 -12.73
CA SER A 145 -1.14 -20.92 -13.48
C SER A 145 0.15 -20.45 -14.13
N TYR A 146 0.14 -20.38 -15.47
CA TYR A 146 1.24 -19.76 -16.22
C TYR A 146 1.18 -18.24 -16.09
N TRP A 147 -0.03 -17.67 -16.04
CA TRP A 147 -0.20 -16.23 -15.89
C TRP A 147 0.40 -15.71 -14.58
N TYR A 148 0.04 -16.34 -13.45
CA TYR A 148 0.58 -15.99 -12.14
C TYR A 148 2.11 -16.12 -12.12
N SER A 149 2.64 -17.19 -12.71
CA SER A 149 4.09 -17.42 -12.79
C SER A 149 4.81 -16.32 -13.58
N ILE A 150 4.27 -15.91 -14.73
CA ILE A 150 4.86 -14.87 -15.58
C ILE A 150 4.78 -13.49 -14.89
N VAL A 151 3.62 -13.09 -14.40
CA VAL A 151 3.44 -11.80 -13.73
C VAL A 151 4.27 -11.72 -12.45
N GLY A 152 4.29 -12.80 -11.66
CA GLY A 152 5.13 -12.94 -10.47
C GLY A 152 6.62 -12.84 -10.80
N ALA A 153 7.09 -13.51 -11.86
CA ALA A 153 8.48 -13.43 -12.31
C ALA A 153 8.86 -12.01 -12.77
N LEU A 154 7.97 -11.32 -13.51
CA LEU A 154 8.17 -9.93 -13.91
C LEU A 154 8.26 -9.01 -12.69
N TRP A 155 7.37 -9.19 -11.71
CA TRP A 155 7.37 -8.38 -10.50
C TRP A 155 8.61 -8.61 -9.63
N LEU A 156 9.01 -9.87 -9.44
CA LEU A 156 10.21 -10.23 -8.73
C LEU A 156 11.46 -9.67 -9.43
N GLY A 157 11.56 -9.86 -10.76
CA GLY A 157 12.62 -9.29 -11.57
C GLY A 157 12.71 -7.77 -11.44
N TYR A 158 11.57 -7.09 -11.44
CA TYR A 158 11.50 -5.64 -11.20
C TYR A 158 12.07 -5.24 -9.83
N ARG A 159 11.66 -5.93 -8.76
CA ARG A 159 12.14 -5.68 -7.39
C ARG A 159 13.64 -5.95 -7.26
N VAL A 160 14.15 -7.03 -7.85
CA VAL A 160 15.60 -7.34 -7.87
C VAL A 160 16.39 -6.23 -8.56
N LEU A 161 15.93 -5.76 -9.73
CA LEU A 161 16.58 -4.64 -10.44
C LEU A 161 16.56 -3.35 -9.62
N MET A 162 15.46 -3.07 -8.92
CA MET A 162 15.33 -1.91 -8.05
C MET A 162 16.30 -1.97 -6.86
N VAL A 163 16.40 -3.13 -6.19
CA VAL A 163 17.35 -3.36 -5.09
C VAL A 163 18.79 -3.26 -5.57
N ARG A 164 19.12 -3.86 -6.72
CA ARG A 164 20.45 -3.74 -7.35
C ARG A 164 20.81 -2.28 -7.63
N ARG A 165 19.90 -1.52 -8.23
CA ARG A 165 20.08 -0.08 -8.49
C ARG A 165 20.36 0.68 -7.19
N SER A 166 19.56 0.44 -6.17
CA SER A 166 19.71 1.06 -4.85
C SER A 166 21.06 0.72 -4.21
N CYS A 167 21.46 -0.56 -4.21
CA CYS A 167 22.72 -1.03 -3.66
C CYS A 167 23.93 -0.35 -4.33
N VAL A 168 23.93 -0.28 -5.67
CA VAL A 168 25.00 0.40 -6.42
C VAL A 168 25.03 1.89 -6.10
N LEU A 169 23.87 2.54 -5.99
CA LEU A 169 23.79 3.97 -5.68
C LEU A 169 24.28 4.26 -4.25
N CYS A 170 23.85 3.46 -3.27
CA CYS A 170 24.33 3.55 -1.88
C CYS A 170 25.84 3.33 -1.79
N SER A 171 26.38 2.35 -2.50
CA SER A 171 27.83 2.09 -2.53
C SER A 171 28.63 3.23 -3.15
N ARG A 172 28.06 3.96 -4.12
CA ARG A 172 28.71 5.15 -4.70
C ARG A 172 28.61 6.36 -3.79
N TYR A 173 27.48 6.52 -3.12
CA TYR A 173 27.30 7.59 -2.16
C TYR A 173 28.22 7.40 -0.95
N GLY A 174 28.33 6.18 -0.42
CA GLY A 174 29.29 5.82 0.64
C GLY A 174 30.73 6.09 0.24
N ARG A 175 31.18 5.62 -0.94
CA ARG A 175 32.53 5.96 -1.43
C ARG A 175 32.78 7.46 -1.53
N ARG A 176 31.79 8.24 -1.95
CA ARG A 176 31.90 9.70 -2.01
C ARG A 176 31.98 10.33 -0.62
N CYS A 177 31.30 9.76 0.37
CA CYS A 177 31.47 10.15 1.77
C CYS A 177 32.92 9.90 2.20
N ASP A 178 33.48 8.73 1.90
CA ASP A 178 34.88 8.39 2.21
C ASP A 178 35.87 9.34 1.52
N ASP A 179 35.71 9.58 0.21
CA ASP A 179 36.58 10.48 -0.59
C ASP A 179 36.58 11.92 -0.07
N LEU A 180 35.46 12.37 0.52
CA LEU A 180 35.29 13.71 1.07
C LEU A 180 35.56 13.80 2.58
N GLY A 181 35.95 12.68 3.23
CA GLY A 181 36.22 12.62 4.66
C GLY A 181 34.99 12.82 5.54
N GLU A 182 33.81 12.41 5.08
CA GLU A 182 32.53 12.67 5.70
C GLU A 182 31.86 11.37 6.16
N THR A 183 31.26 11.38 7.35
CA THR A 183 30.55 10.21 7.89
C THR A 183 29.03 10.40 7.82
N LEU A 184 28.31 9.28 7.71
CA LEU A 184 26.84 9.23 7.82
C LEU A 184 26.44 8.58 9.14
N SER A 185 25.48 9.18 9.85
CA SER A 185 24.82 8.48 10.95
C SER A 185 23.92 7.36 10.41
N HIS A 186 23.54 6.42 11.28
CA HIS A 186 22.63 5.34 10.91
C HIS A 186 21.30 5.88 10.37
N GLU A 187 20.72 6.89 11.02
CA GLU A 187 19.48 7.54 10.58
C GLU A 187 19.62 8.16 9.17
N GLN A 188 20.73 8.85 8.90
CA GLN A 188 20.98 9.46 7.58
C GLN A 188 21.12 8.41 6.49
N ALA A 189 21.80 7.30 6.79
CA ALA A 189 21.95 6.19 5.85
C ALA A 189 20.61 5.53 5.52
N VAL A 190 19.76 5.30 6.53
CA VAL A 190 18.41 4.71 6.32
C VAL A 190 17.55 5.59 5.43
N VAL A 191 17.56 6.92 5.64
CA VAL A 191 16.83 7.88 4.79
C VAL A 191 17.30 7.77 3.33
N PHE A 192 18.62 7.78 3.10
CA PHE A 192 19.17 7.67 1.74
C PHE A 192 18.81 6.34 1.06
N VAL A 193 18.91 5.23 1.80
CA VAL A 193 18.52 3.89 1.30
C VAL A 193 17.04 3.89 0.89
N GLN A 194 16.15 4.43 1.73
CA GLN A 194 14.72 4.48 1.44
C GLN A 194 14.36 5.37 0.24
N GLU A 195 15.02 6.51 0.05
CA GLU A 195 14.87 7.32 -1.18
C GLU A 195 15.38 6.53 -2.41
N SER A 196 16.50 5.80 -2.29
CA SER A 196 17.05 5.03 -3.42
C SER A 196 16.20 3.82 -3.84
N LEU A 197 15.40 3.28 -2.91
CA LEU A 197 14.43 2.19 -3.12
C LEU A 197 13.08 2.66 -3.67
N ARG A 198 12.98 3.90 -4.17
CA ARG A 198 11.79 4.40 -4.84
C ARG A 198 11.33 3.46 -5.96
N LEU A 199 10.03 3.18 -6.03
CA LEU A 199 9.45 2.31 -7.07
C LEU A 199 9.60 2.92 -8.46
N SER A 200 9.20 4.17 -8.68
CA SER A 200 9.34 4.84 -9.98
C SER A 200 10.72 5.50 -10.15
N ALA A 201 11.20 5.62 -11.38
CA ALA A 201 12.38 6.42 -11.69
C ALA A 201 12.05 7.94 -11.69
N HIS A 202 13.06 8.79 -11.55
CA HIS A 202 12.88 10.22 -11.75
C HIS A 202 12.48 10.50 -13.20
N GLY A 203 11.42 11.28 -13.39
CA GLY A 203 10.87 11.59 -14.72
C GLY A 203 10.03 10.47 -15.34
N ALA A 204 9.65 9.44 -14.57
CA ALA A 204 8.69 8.42 -15.03
C ALA A 204 7.39 9.08 -15.53
N SER A 205 6.82 8.55 -16.61
CA SER A 205 5.52 8.98 -17.12
C SER A 205 4.38 8.31 -16.34
N ASN A 206 3.16 8.84 -16.44
CA ASN A 206 2.01 8.22 -15.78
C ASN A 206 1.64 6.87 -16.41
N TYR A 207 1.90 6.65 -17.70
CA TYR A 207 1.76 5.31 -18.29
C TYR A 207 2.67 4.28 -17.61
N GLN A 208 3.92 4.65 -17.33
CA GLN A 208 4.85 3.79 -16.60
C GLN A 208 4.42 3.58 -15.14
N ARG A 209 3.91 4.62 -14.47
CA ARG A 209 3.34 4.48 -13.12
C ARG A 209 2.10 3.59 -13.09
N THR A 210 1.25 3.65 -14.12
CA THR A 210 0.09 2.74 -14.24
C THR A 210 0.52 1.29 -14.38
N ALA A 211 1.58 0.99 -15.13
CA ALA A 211 2.13 -0.36 -15.20
C ALA A 211 2.65 -0.85 -13.83
N LEU A 212 3.32 0.01 -13.06
CA LEU A 212 3.73 -0.31 -11.69
C LEU A 212 2.53 -0.48 -10.75
N LEU A 213 1.49 0.34 -10.92
CA LEU A 213 0.27 0.27 -10.14
C LEU A 213 -0.39 -1.10 -10.31
N TYR A 214 -0.46 -1.59 -11.54
CA TYR A 214 -0.96 -2.95 -11.82
C TYR A 214 -0.16 -4.02 -11.04
N LEU A 215 1.17 -4.00 -11.11
CA LEU A 215 2.00 -4.97 -10.40
C LEU A 215 1.89 -4.88 -8.87
N ILE A 216 1.72 -3.67 -8.32
CA ILE A 216 1.47 -3.47 -6.88
C ILE A 216 0.10 -4.03 -6.49
N VAL A 217 -0.93 -3.82 -7.30
CA VAL A 217 -2.28 -4.34 -7.03
C VAL A 217 -2.27 -5.87 -7.05
N GLU A 218 -1.61 -6.51 -8.02
CA GLU A 218 -1.44 -7.97 -8.03
C GLU A 218 -0.68 -8.48 -6.78
N GLY A 219 0.34 -7.73 -6.33
CA GLY A 219 1.05 -8.01 -5.08
C GLY A 219 0.16 -7.90 -3.83
N ILE A 220 -0.69 -6.86 -3.76
CA ILE A 220 -1.67 -6.67 -2.67
C ILE A 220 -2.68 -7.81 -2.64
N MET A 221 -3.20 -8.22 -3.80
CA MET A 221 -4.13 -9.36 -3.88
C MET A 221 -3.47 -10.65 -3.40
N THR A 222 -2.20 -10.86 -3.74
CA THR A 222 -1.42 -12.00 -3.23
C THR A 222 -1.22 -11.93 -1.72
N ASP A 223 -0.88 -10.76 -1.15
CA ASP A 223 -0.76 -10.60 0.31
C ASP A 223 -2.10 -10.85 1.02
N LEU A 224 -3.20 -10.31 0.50
CA LEU A 224 -4.55 -10.51 1.03
C LEU A 224 -4.94 -11.99 1.08
N PHE A 225 -4.52 -12.75 0.08
CA PHE A 225 -4.72 -14.19 0.05
C PHE A 225 -3.77 -14.94 0.99
N LEU A 226 -2.49 -14.61 1.02
CA LEU A 226 -1.54 -15.26 1.93
C LEU A 226 -1.83 -14.99 3.41
N ILE A 227 -2.54 -13.90 3.71
CA ILE A 227 -3.09 -13.61 5.04
C ILE A 227 -4.06 -14.70 5.49
N ILE A 228 -4.91 -15.20 4.59
CA ILE A 228 -5.93 -16.20 4.94
C ILE A 228 -5.35 -17.61 4.92
N ALA A 229 -4.26 -17.81 4.19
CA ALA A 229 -3.61 -19.11 4.11
C ALA A 229 -2.62 -19.43 5.25
N ASN A 230 -2.30 -18.48 6.11
CA ASN A 230 -1.28 -18.65 7.15
C ASN A 230 -1.83 -18.32 8.55
N ASP A 231 -1.45 -19.11 9.55
CA ASP A 231 -1.79 -18.87 10.95
C ASP A 231 -0.63 -18.23 11.73
N GLY A 232 -0.95 -17.59 12.86
CA GLY A 232 0.02 -17.21 13.88
C GLY A 232 1.05 -16.16 13.43
N TRP A 233 2.34 -16.43 13.65
CA TRP A 233 3.41 -15.47 13.35
C TRP A 233 3.60 -15.21 11.86
N ALA A 234 3.36 -16.22 11.01
CA ALA A 234 3.43 -16.06 9.55
C ALA A 234 2.35 -15.08 9.05
N ALA A 235 1.13 -15.16 9.60
CA ALA A 235 0.05 -14.20 9.30
C ALA A 235 0.45 -12.75 9.62
N ARG A 236 1.13 -12.53 10.76
CA ARG A 236 1.60 -11.20 11.17
C ARG A 236 2.63 -10.62 10.20
N LEU A 237 3.53 -11.46 9.68
CA LEU A 237 4.49 -11.04 8.66
C LEU A 237 3.77 -10.65 7.36
N GLN A 238 2.74 -11.40 6.96
CA GLN A 238 1.93 -11.07 5.78
C GLN A 238 1.15 -9.77 5.96
N TYR A 239 0.61 -9.50 7.15
CA TYR A 239 -0.01 -8.21 7.44
C TYR A 239 0.98 -7.03 7.32
N ALA A 240 2.23 -7.22 7.75
CA ALA A 240 3.27 -6.21 7.59
C ALA A 240 3.61 -6.00 6.10
N SER A 241 3.70 -7.08 5.31
CA SER A 241 3.87 -7.03 3.84
C SER A 241 2.75 -6.24 3.17
N LEU A 242 1.49 -6.56 3.50
CA LEU A 242 0.32 -5.86 2.98
C LEU A 242 0.36 -4.36 3.31
N GLY A 243 0.67 -4.00 4.56
CA GLY A 243 0.82 -2.61 4.97
C GLY A 243 1.89 -1.88 4.15
N TYR A 244 3.04 -2.52 3.93
CA TYR A 244 4.12 -1.97 3.13
C TYR A 244 3.71 -1.75 1.66
N ASN A 245 3.06 -2.73 1.03
CA ASN A 245 2.57 -2.62 -0.34
C ASN A 245 1.48 -1.55 -0.47
N LEU A 246 0.58 -1.42 0.51
CA LEU A 246 -0.42 -0.35 0.56
C LEU A 246 0.20 1.04 0.76
N SER A 247 1.25 1.18 1.57
CA SER A 247 1.99 2.45 1.63
C SER A 247 2.70 2.75 0.30
N GLY A 248 3.20 1.73 -0.40
CA GLY A 248 3.74 1.86 -1.75
C GLY A 248 2.68 2.34 -2.75
N LEU A 249 1.48 1.78 -2.68
CA LEU A 249 0.32 2.18 -3.46
C LEU A 249 -0.05 3.65 -3.21
N MET A 250 -0.24 4.06 -1.95
CA MET A 250 -0.58 5.45 -1.59
C MET A 250 0.43 6.45 -2.15
N LEU A 251 1.72 6.14 -2.03
CA LEU A 251 2.78 6.98 -2.53
C LEU A 251 2.78 7.05 -4.06
N LEU A 252 2.66 5.91 -4.75
CA LEU A 252 2.64 5.89 -6.21
C LEU A 252 1.45 6.68 -6.78
N LEU A 253 0.28 6.55 -6.16
CA LEU A 253 -0.91 7.34 -6.49
C LEU A 253 -0.66 8.83 -6.26
N PHE A 254 -0.05 9.20 -5.14
CA PHE A 254 0.31 10.60 -4.87
C PHE A 254 1.32 11.15 -5.88
N GLU A 255 2.32 10.37 -6.29
CA GLU A 255 3.26 10.76 -7.34
C GLU A 255 2.57 10.98 -8.70
N MET A 256 1.55 10.18 -9.03
CA MET A 256 0.74 10.40 -10.23
C MET A 256 -0.01 11.74 -10.14
N VAL A 257 -0.71 12.01 -9.03
CA VAL A 257 -1.40 13.29 -8.80
C VAL A 257 -0.42 14.48 -8.85
N GLU A 258 0.75 14.33 -8.23
CA GLU A 258 1.82 15.33 -8.21
C GLU A 258 2.31 15.63 -9.63
N SER A 259 2.51 14.62 -10.47
CA SER A 259 2.95 14.80 -11.86
C SER A 259 1.89 15.45 -12.77
N MET A 260 0.61 15.39 -12.40
CA MET A 260 -0.49 16.03 -13.12
C MET A 260 -0.63 17.52 -12.77
N ASN A 261 0.15 18.03 -11.80
CA ASN A 261 0.08 19.41 -11.30
C ASN A 261 -1.31 19.83 -10.81
N TRP A 262 -2.09 18.89 -10.28
CA TRP A 262 -3.46 19.15 -9.80
C TRP A 262 -3.52 19.85 -8.43
N LEU A 263 -2.39 19.90 -7.71
CA LEU A 263 -2.30 20.51 -6.39
C LEU A 263 -1.40 21.74 -6.43
N SER A 264 -1.83 22.81 -5.73
CA SER A 264 -0.92 23.94 -5.49
C SER A 264 0.24 23.52 -4.59
N GLU A 265 1.39 24.19 -4.71
CA GLU A 265 2.61 23.87 -3.95
C GLU A 265 2.37 23.80 -2.44
N LYS A 266 1.53 24.71 -1.91
CA LYS A 266 1.15 24.75 -0.49
C LYS A 266 0.46 23.45 -0.05
N TRP A 267 -0.52 22.98 -0.83
CA TRP A 267 -1.26 21.75 -0.52
C TRP A 267 -0.43 20.50 -0.80
N ARG A 268 0.32 20.48 -1.91
CA ARG A 268 1.27 19.41 -2.24
C ARG A 268 2.21 19.13 -1.07
N MET A 269 2.86 20.17 -0.54
CA MET A 269 3.80 20.03 0.56
C MET A 269 3.14 19.71 1.89
N ARG A 270 1.98 20.29 2.19
CA ARG A 270 1.23 19.96 3.41
C ARG A 270 0.85 18.49 3.45
N ILE A 271 0.30 17.96 2.35
CA ILE A 271 -0.05 16.53 2.24
C ILE A 271 1.20 15.68 2.40
N LYS A 272 2.29 16.03 1.70
CA LYS A 272 3.54 15.27 1.76
C LYS A 272 4.13 15.20 3.17
N ARG A 273 4.20 16.31 3.89
CA ARG A 273 4.72 16.35 5.27
C ARG A 273 3.82 15.62 6.28
N VAL A 274 2.51 15.58 6.03
CA VAL A 274 1.54 14.95 6.95
C VAL A 274 1.44 13.44 6.74
N PHE A 275 1.37 12.97 5.50
CA PHE A 275 1.12 11.56 5.18
C PHE A 275 2.38 10.77 4.80
N PHE A 276 3.42 11.46 4.33
CA PHE A 276 4.64 10.88 3.79
C PHE A 276 5.88 11.48 4.47
N SER A 277 6.08 11.12 5.74
CA SER A 277 7.28 11.47 6.50
C SER A 277 7.99 10.26 7.07
N TYR A 278 9.32 10.37 7.21
CA TYR A 278 10.19 9.29 7.66
C TYR A 278 9.92 8.85 9.09
N GLU A 279 9.54 9.78 9.95
CA GLU A 279 9.32 9.52 11.37
C GLU A 279 8.11 8.66 11.69
N VAL A 280 7.15 8.62 10.77
CA VAL A 280 5.94 7.79 10.91
C VAL A 280 5.83 6.73 9.83
N ALA A 281 6.81 6.64 8.94
CA ALA A 281 6.91 5.55 7.99
C ALA A 281 6.94 4.23 8.78
N LEU A 282 6.18 3.24 8.34
CA LEU A 282 6.00 1.93 8.99
C LEU A 282 5.19 1.92 10.31
N VAL A 283 4.93 3.06 10.96
CA VAL A 283 4.11 3.09 12.19
C VAL A 283 2.67 2.73 11.90
N GLY A 284 2.09 3.31 10.84
CA GLY A 284 0.73 2.99 10.41
C GLY A 284 0.59 1.53 10.00
N GLU A 285 1.58 1.02 9.25
CA GLU A 285 1.66 -0.36 8.80
C GLU A 285 1.77 -1.36 9.97
N PHE A 286 2.55 -1.03 11.00
CA PHE A 286 2.66 -1.85 12.20
C PHE A 286 1.34 -1.90 12.98
N VAL A 287 0.67 -0.75 13.17
CA VAL A 287 -0.65 -0.72 13.82
C VAL A 287 -1.67 -1.52 13.02
N THR A 288 -1.71 -1.36 11.70
CA THR A 288 -2.55 -2.18 10.82
C THR A 288 -2.30 -3.67 11.04
N ALA A 289 -1.03 -4.10 11.10
CA ALA A 289 -0.71 -5.51 11.30
C ALA A 289 -1.21 -6.11 12.62
N LEU A 290 -1.42 -5.27 13.65
CA LEU A 290 -1.98 -5.70 14.94
C LEU A 290 -3.51 -5.78 14.93
N VAL A 291 -4.20 -4.91 14.19
CA VAL A 291 -5.66 -4.78 14.26
C VAL A 291 -6.41 -5.48 13.12
N LEU A 292 -5.70 -5.82 12.04
CA LEU A 292 -6.32 -6.25 10.78
C LEU A 292 -7.15 -7.56 10.91
N GLN A 293 -6.68 -8.54 11.69
CA GLN A 293 -7.41 -9.79 11.89
C GLN A 293 -8.79 -9.57 12.56
N ALA A 294 -8.81 -8.77 13.63
CA ALA A 294 -10.04 -8.43 14.35
C ALA A 294 -10.98 -7.62 13.46
N PHE A 295 -10.41 -6.70 12.67
CA PHE A 295 -11.16 -5.91 11.70
C PHE A 295 -11.81 -6.79 10.61
N LEU A 296 -11.07 -7.69 9.96
CA LEU A 296 -11.62 -8.56 8.91
C LEU A 296 -12.75 -9.44 9.45
N THR A 297 -12.57 -9.99 10.65
CA THR A 297 -13.62 -10.75 11.35
C THR A 297 -14.86 -9.90 11.59
N GLY A 298 -14.68 -8.67 12.11
CA GLY A 298 -15.79 -7.75 12.36
C GLY A 298 -16.51 -7.33 11.07
N LEU A 299 -15.75 -7.05 10.01
CA LEU A 299 -16.28 -6.67 8.70
C LEU A 299 -17.09 -7.80 8.08
N ASN A 300 -16.58 -9.03 8.08
CA ASN A 300 -17.33 -10.18 7.57
C ASN A 300 -18.57 -10.48 8.41
N LYS A 301 -18.53 -10.20 9.72
CA LYS A 301 -19.67 -10.36 10.61
C LYS A 301 -20.73 -9.23 10.51
N SER A 302 -20.44 -8.15 9.79
CA SER A 302 -21.36 -7.03 9.57
C SER A 302 -22.48 -7.38 8.58
N ASP A 303 -23.19 -6.37 8.06
CA ASP A 303 -24.20 -6.57 7.01
C ASP A 303 -23.66 -7.24 5.74
N LEU A 304 -22.32 -7.29 5.56
CA LEU A 304 -21.70 -8.09 4.52
C LEU A 304 -22.10 -9.57 4.59
N LYS A 305 -22.53 -10.11 5.73
CA LYS A 305 -23.10 -11.46 5.82
C LYS A 305 -24.23 -11.73 4.81
N ARG A 306 -24.95 -10.68 4.39
CA ARG A 306 -26.08 -10.76 3.44
C ARG A 306 -25.67 -10.41 2.01
N SER A 307 -24.45 -10.78 1.62
CA SER A 307 -23.89 -10.37 0.32
C SER A 307 -24.39 -11.19 -0.87
N LYS A 308 -24.85 -12.43 -0.69
CA LYS A 308 -25.27 -13.30 -1.80
C LYS A 308 -26.32 -12.69 -2.72
N PRO A 309 -27.43 -12.09 -2.23
CA PRO A 309 -28.42 -11.46 -3.11
C PRO A 309 -27.83 -10.37 -4.00
N THR A 310 -26.98 -9.51 -3.43
CA THR A 310 -26.31 -8.45 -4.19
C THR A 310 -25.31 -9.02 -5.19
N ALA A 311 -24.49 -9.99 -4.79
CA ALA A 311 -23.55 -10.67 -5.67
C ALA A 311 -24.24 -11.38 -6.84
N LEU A 312 -25.41 -11.98 -6.63
CA LEU A 312 -26.22 -12.57 -7.69
C LEU A 312 -26.81 -11.50 -8.64
N ALA A 313 -27.19 -10.33 -8.11
CA ALA A 313 -27.76 -9.24 -8.90
C ALA A 313 -26.73 -8.55 -9.81
N VAL A 314 -25.48 -8.35 -9.33
CA VAL A 314 -24.44 -7.58 -10.07
C VAL A 314 -23.28 -8.41 -10.61
N SER A 315 -23.20 -9.70 -10.26
CA SER A 315 -22.06 -10.64 -10.37
C SER A 315 -21.12 -10.67 -9.16
N TYR A 316 -20.68 -11.89 -8.82
CA TYR A 316 -19.68 -12.14 -7.78
C TYR A 316 -18.37 -11.39 -8.03
N TYR A 317 -17.95 -11.27 -9.30
CA TYR A 317 -16.72 -10.56 -9.67
C TYR A 317 -16.79 -9.07 -9.31
N LEU A 318 -17.84 -8.36 -9.74
CA LEU A 318 -17.99 -6.93 -9.48
C LEU A 318 -18.20 -6.67 -7.98
N TRP A 319 -19.03 -7.47 -7.32
CA TRP A 319 -19.25 -7.33 -5.88
C TRP A 319 -17.98 -7.58 -5.07
N SER A 320 -17.15 -8.52 -5.50
CA SER A 320 -15.85 -8.77 -4.88
C SER A 320 -14.88 -7.60 -5.01
N LEU A 321 -14.83 -6.95 -6.18
CA LEU A 321 -14.02 -5.74 -6.36
C LEU A 321 -14.44 -4.63 -5.39
N ILE A 322 -15.75 -4.45 -5.18
CA ILE A 322 -16.29 -3.47 -4.22
C ILE A 322 -15.89 -3.85 -2.79
N CYS A 323 -16.01 -5.13 -2.42
CA CYS A 323 -15.66 -5.62 -1.08
C CYS A 323 -14.16 -5.50 -0.78
N HIS A 324 -13.29 -5.90 -1.71
CA HIS A 324 -11.84 -5.66 -1.59
C HIS A 324 -11.52 -4.17 -1.55
N GLY A 325 -12.21 -3.35 -2.34
CA GLY A 325 -12.10 -1.89 -2.29
C GLY A 325 -12.42 -1.34 -0.90
N MET A 326 -13.49 -1.82 -0.25
CA MET A 326 -13.81 -1.44 1.13
C MET A 326 -12.70 -1.82 2.11
N VAL A 327 -12.17 -3.05 2.01
CA VAL A 327 -11.05 -3.52 2.85
C VAL A 327 -9.83 -2.61 2.66
N VAL A 328 -9.41 -2.37 1.42
CA VAL A 328 -8.25 -1.53 1.09
C VAL A 328 -8.44 -0.11 1.60
N LEU A 329 -9.61 0.51 1.38
CA LEU A 329 -9.90 1.87 1.83
C LEU A 329 -9.85 2.00 3.35
N ILE A 330 -10.40 1.03 4.08
CA ILE A 330 -10.38 1.05 5.55
C ILE A 330 -8.95 0.89 6.06
N ILE A 331 -8.16 -0.03 5.50
CA ILE A 331 -6.76 -0.20 5.88
C ILE A 331 -5.97 1.08 5.60
N VAL A 332 -6.12 1.66 4.41
CA VAL A 332 -5.50 2.95 4.05
C VAL A 332 -5.94 4.05 5.03
N GLY A 333 -7.20 4.05 5.46
CA GLY A 333 -7.73 4.97 6.47
C GLY A 333 -7.07 4.80 7.83
N ILE A 334 -6.82 3.56 8.29
CA ILE A 334 -6.11 3.25 9.53
C ILE A 334 -4.65 3.72 9.45
N ILE A 335 -3.94 3.36 8.38
CA ILE A 335 -2.55 3.78 8.14
C ILE A 335 -2.46 5.30 8.15
N SER A 336 -3.32 5.96 7.38
CA SER A 336 -3.35 7.42 7.23
C SER A 336 -3.66 8.12 8.55
N SER A 337 -4.70 7.69 9.27
CA SER A 337 -5.09 8.27 10.56
C SER A 337 -3.99 8.12 11.61
N THR A 338 -3.39 6.93 11.69
CA THR A 338 -2.26 6.66 12.60
C THR A 338 -1.09 7.57 12.31
N ARG A 339 -0.69 7.69 11.03
CA ARG A 339 0.40 8.58 10.61
C ARG A 339 0.12 10.04 10.95
N VAL A 340 -1.09 10.53 10.68
CA VAL A 340 -1.47 11.92 10.98
C VAL A 340 -1.34 12.19 12.48
N LEU A 341 -1.89 11.32 13.34
CA LEU A 341 -1.80 11.46 14.79
C LEU A 341 -0.35 11.45 15.28
N CYS A 342 0.46 10.52 14.79
CA CYS A 342 1.87 10.43 15.15
C CYS A 342 2.68 11.63 14.65
N VAL A 343 2.41 12.15 13.43
CA VAL A 343 3.08 13.35 12.90
C VAL A 343 2.74 14.57 13.73
N VAL A 344 1.46 14.77 14.07
CA VAL A 344 1.02 15.90 14.90
C VAL A 344 1.70 15.83 16.26
N GLY A 345 1.71 14.65 16.89
CA GLY A 345 2.41 14.42 18.16
C GLY A 345 3.90 14.70 18.06
N TYR A 346 4.58 14.15 17.06
CA TYR A 346 6.02 14.33 16.85
C TYR A 346 6.40 15.80 16.61
N VAL A 347 5.69 16.49 15.71
CA VAL A 347 5.95 17.90 15.39
C VAL A 347 5.74 18.77 16.61
N TRP A 348 4.68 18.52 17.39
CA TRP A 348 4.46 19.23 18.64
C TRP A 348 5.59 18.99 19.65
N LEU A 349 5.99 17.74 19.87
CA LEU A 349 7.03 17.38 20.83
C LEU A 349 8.40 17.94 20.46
N LYS A 350 8.78 17.85 19.18
CA LYS A 350 10.12 18.25 18.70
C LYS A 350 10.24 19.73 18.40
N HIS A 351 9.26 20.31 17.71
CA HIS A 351 9.36 21.67 17.16
C HIS A 351 8.50 22.69 17.91
N ARG A 352 7.57 22.25 18.77
CA ARG A 352 6.63 23.10 19.51
C ARG A 352 5.80 24.04 18.61
N SER A 353 5.71 23.72 17.32
CA SER A 353 5.03 24.53 16.32
C SER A 353 4.62 23.70 15.12
N PHE A 354 3.34 23.80 14.74
CA PHE A 354 2.81 23.17 13.52
C PHE A 354 3.18 23.90 12.23
N ALA A 355 3.93 25.01 12.33
CA ALA A 355 4.45 25.74 11.17
C ALA A 355 5.27 24.83 10.24
N ILE A 356 5.96 23.81 10.78
CA ILE A 356 6.69 22.81 10.00
C ILE A 356 5.80 22.14 8.93
N LEU A 357 4.50 21.96 9.20
CA LEU A 357 3.58 21.29 8.28
C LEU A 357 3.09 22.19 7.14
N SER A 358 3.25 23.52 7.24
CA SER A 358 2.62 24.47 6.32
C SER A 358 3.55 25.52 5.72
N GLU A 359 4.66 25.86 6.40
CA GLU A 359 5.58 26.91 5.94
C GLU A 359 6.34 26.47 4.68
N PRO A 360 6.46 27.34 3.66
CA PRO A 360 7.15 27.00 2.42
C PRO A 360 8.67 26.93 2.64
N CYS A 361 9.31 26.01 1.93
CA CYS A 361 10.77 25.89 1.86
C CYS A 361 11.19 25.77 0.40
N CYS A 362 12.07 26.65 -0.07
CA CYS A 362 12.51 26.65 -1.46
C CYS A 362 13.28 25.38 -1.87
N VAL A 363 13.87 24.65 -0.92
CA VAL A 363 14.49 23.33 -1.18
C VAL A 363 13.44 22.30 -1.55
N ASP A 364 12.27 22.31 -0.89
CA ASP A 364 11.17 21.39 -1.23
C ASP A 364 10.62 21.65 -2.64
N THR A 365 10.58 22.92 -3.04
CA THR A 365 10.21 23.31 -4.41
C THR A 365 11.27 22.87 -5.43
N ALA A 366 12.57 22.99 -5.11
CA ALA A 366 13.65 22.53 -5.98
C ALA A 366 13.68 21.00 -6.12
N LEU A 367 13.44 20.28 -5.02
CA LEU A 367 13.25 18.83 -5.03
C LEU A 367 12.03 18.43 -5.86
N GLY A 368 10.92 19.17 -5.75
CA GLY A 368 9.70 18.88 -6.49
C GLY A 368 9.23 17.44 -6.25
N GLY A 369 8.92 16.71 -7.32
CA GLY A 369 8.56 15.29 -7.27
C GLY A 369 9.75 14.32 -7.14
N ARG A 370 10.99 14.82 -7.02
CA ARG A 370 12.20 13.98 -6.90
C ARG A 370 12.41 13.43 -5.50
N SER A 371 11.97 14.14 -4.46
CA SER A 371 11.87 13.57 -3.10
C SER A 371 10.62 12.71 -3.00
N ARG A 372 10.73 11.55 -2.36
CA ARG A 372 9.61 10.64 -2.11
C ARG A 372 8.92 10.98 -0.79
N ILE A 373 9.70 11.10 0.28
CA ILE A 373 9.24 11.26 1.66
C ILE A 373 9.95 12.47 2.29
N MET A 374 9.30 13.13 3.26
CA MET A 374 9.85 14.29 3.98
C MET A 374 10.48 13.89 5.32
N LEU A 375 11.59 14.53 5.70
CA LEU A 375 12.25 14.31 6.99
C LEU A 375 11.90 15.46 7.92
N LEU A 376 10.84 15.31 8.72
CA LEU A 376 10.27 16.41 9.51
C LEU A 376 11.25 16.93 10.58
N GLY A 377 12.02 16.01 11.14
CA GLY A 377 13.07 16.26 12.10
C GLY A 377 14.32 16.90 11.51
N GLY A 378 14.40 16.94 10.18
CA GLY A 378 15.46 17.60 9.43
C GLY A 378 15.21 19.09 9.21
N TYR A 379 14.02 19.59 9.52
CA TYR A 379 13.71 21.02 9.44
C TYR A 379 14.16 21.79 10.68
N CYS A 380 14.31 23.10 10.50
CA CYS A 380 14.52 24.10 11.53
C CYS A 380 13.67 25.34 11.21
N LEU A 381 13.04 25.91 12.23
CA LEU A 381 12.27 27.15 12.10
C LEU A 381 13.10 28.31 12.66
N GLU A 382 13.43 29.27 11.80
CA GLU A 382 14.18 30.48 12.17
C GLU A 382 13.41 31.71 11.72
N SER A 383 13.03 32.58 12.67
CA SER A 383 12.28 33.82 12.40
C SER A 383 11.04 33.58 11.51
N GLY A 384 10.30 32.52 11.81
CA GLY A 384 9.09 32.12 11.08
C GLY A 384 9.34 31.51 9.69
N LYS A 385 10.60 31.23 9.32
CA LYS A 385 10.97 30.65 8.02
C LYS A 385 11.53 29.24 8.19
N LEU A 386 11.17 28.37 7.25
CA LEU A 386 11.53 26.96 7.31
C LEU A 386 12.82 26.66 6.54
N TYR A 387 13.80 26.05 7.19
CA TYR A 387 15.07 25.62 6.61
C TYR A 387 15.32 24.14 6.84
N TYR A 388 16.07 23.50 5.96
CA TYR A 388 16.68 22.19 6.21
C TYR A 388 18.02 22.34 6.91
N MET A 389 18.26 21.46 7.88
CA MET A 389 19.57 21.25 8.48
C MET A 389 20.54 20.59 7.49
N PRO A 390 21.84 20.89 7.55
CA PRO A 390 22.88 20.23 6.74
C PRO A 390 22.82 18.70 6.81
N THR A 391 22.56 18.15 7.99
CA THR A 391 22.41 16.70 8.23
C THR A 391 21.25 16.10 7.45
N ALA A 392 20.14 16.82 7.30
CA ALA A 392 18.99 16.38 6.52
C ALA A 392 19.27 16.47 5.02
N LEU A 393 19.90 17.54 4.56
CA LEU A 393 20.35 17.66 3.16
C LEU A 393 21.28 16.49 2.79
N LYS A 394 22.22 16.16 3.69
CA LYS A 394 23.10 14.99 3.56
C LYS A 394 22.31 13.67 3.60
N ALA A 395 21.30 13.52 4.45
CA ALA A 395 20.45 12.32 4.48
C ALA A 395 19.73 12.08 3.14
N PHE A 396 19.27 13.14 2.48
CA PHE A 396 18.68 13.08 1.14
C PHE A 396 19.70 12.85 0.01
N GLY A 397 21.00 12.82 0.31
CA GLY A 397 22.05 12.74 -0.70
C GLY A 397 22.20 14.02 -1.54
N LEU A 398 21.77 15.16 -1.00
CA LEU A 398 21.96 16.46 -1.63
C LEU A 398 23.39 16.95 -1.42
N LEU A 399 23.97 17.44 -2.50
CA LEU A 399 25.33 17.96 -2.55
C LEU A 399 25.32 19.36 -3.17
N LYS A 400 26.41 20.10 -3.02
CA LYS A 400 26.65 21.34 -3.77
C LYS A 400 27.65 21.09 -4.89
N MET A 401 27.42 21.69 -6.05
CA MET A 401 28.37 21.77 -7.14
C MET A 401 28.77 23.21 -7.37
N LYS A 402 30.07 23.50 -7.45
CA LYS A 402 30.57 24.81 -7.84
C LYS A 402 31.05 24.76 -9.29
N GLU A 403 30.47 25.62 -10.12
CA GLU A 403 30.82 25.77 -11.53
C GLU A 403 31.06 27.27 -11.81
N GLY A 404 32.33 27.65 -11.95
CA GLY A 404 32.73 29.06 -12.03
C GLY A 404 32.31 29.84 -10.77
N SER A 405 31.54 30.91 -10.97
CA SER A 405 31.00 31.76 -9.90
C SER A 405 29.67 31.26 -9.32
N ARG A 406 29.04 30.26 -9.94
CA ARG A 406 27.71 29.78 -9.55
C ARG A 406 27.80 28.51 -8.72
N THR A 407 26.89 28.39 -7.76
CA THR A 407 26.75 27.19 -6.93
C THR A 407 25.39 26.57 -7.20
N TYR A 408 25.37 25.26 -7.40
CA TYR A 408 24.16 24.49 -7.71
C TYR A 408 23.89 23.47 -6.61
N LEU A 409 22.61 23.22 -6.35
CA LEU A 409 22.15 22.07 -5.59
C LEU A 409 22.11 20.88 -6.55
N VAL A 410 22.81 19.80 -6.21
CA VAL A 410 22.87 18.59 -7.03
C VAL A 410 22.40 17.36 -6.25
N MET A 411 21.84 16.40 -6.98
CA MET A 411 21.40 15.12 -6.42
C MET A 411 21.66 13.98 -7.40
N HIS A 412 21.62 12.75 -6.92
CA HIS A 412 21.66 11.57 -7.78
C HIS A 412 20.31 11.34 -8.47
N LYS A 413 20.32 11.31 -9.80
CA LYS A 413 19.16 10.94 -10.62
C LYS A 413 19.02 9.42 -10.66
N LEU A 414 17.90 8.92 -10.12
CA LEU A 414 17.47 7.53 -10.28
C LEU A 414 16.88 7.33 -11.68
N HIS A 415 17.51 6.44 -12.45
CA HIS A 415 16.95 5.89 -13.69
C HIS A 415 16.24 4.56 -13.40
N TRP A 416 15.47 4.04 -14.36
CA TRP A 416 14.70 2.80 -14.19
C TRP A 416 15.57 1.63 -13.71
N PHE A 417 16.46 1.14 -14.56
CA PHE A 417 17.28 -0.04 -14.28
C PHE A 417 18.78 0.22 -14.39
N THR A 418 19.15 1.34 -15.03
CA THR A 418 20.54 1.73 -15.23
C THR A 418 21.04 2.56 -14.06
N VAL A 419 22.34 2.47 -13.80
CA VAL A 419 23.04 3.38 -12.87
C VAL A 419 24.23 3.98 -13.61
N PRO A 420 24.00 4.98 -14.49
CA PRO A 420 25.07 5.65 -15.24
C PRO A 420 26.19 6.13 -14.31
N LYS A 421 27.43 6.23 -14.79
CA LYS A 421 28.53 6.77 -13.95
C LYS A 421 28.20 8.20 -13.51
N ASP A 422 27.72 9.02 -14.43
CA ASP A 422 27.35 10.42 -14.20
C ASP A 422 25.87 10.56 -13.85
N THR A 423 25.53 10.19 -12.62
CA THR A 423 24.14 10.28 -12.10
C THR A 423 23.84 11.60 -11.42
N LEU A 424 24.84 12.45 -11.16
CA LEU A 424 24.60 13.73 -10.52
C LEU A 424 24.01 14.74 -11.50
N VAL A 425 22.91 15.36 -11.10
CA VAL A 425 22.25 16.43 -11.84
C VAL A 425 22.01 17.64 -10.95
N GLY A 426 22.22 18.84 -11.50
CA GLY A 426 21.83 20.09 -10.87
C GLY A 426 20.33 20.32 -10.98
N ILE A 427 19.69 20.64 -9.86
CA ILE A 427 18.23 20.83 -9.73
C ILE A 427 17.85 22.25 -9.29
N GLY A 428 18.82 23.04 -8.84
CA GLY A 428 18.58 24.45 -8.50
C GLY A 428 19.87 25.23 -8.29
N THR A 429 19.77 26.55 -8.37
CA THR A 429 20.88 27.49 -8.10
C THR A 429 20.82 27.94 -6.64
N ILE A 430 21.95 27.91 -5.95
CA ILE A 430 22.05 28.29 -4.54
C ILE A 430 22.55 29.72 -4.43
N THR A 431 21.71 30.60 -3.88
CA THR A 431 22.04 32.00 -3.59
C THR A 431 21.84 32.27 -2.10
N ALA A 432 22.93 32.54 -1.39
CA ALA A 432 22.95 32.57 0.08
C ALA A 432 22.33 31.28 0.66
N SER A 433 21.28 31.38 1.48
CA SER A 433 20.58 30.23 2.06
C SER A 433 19.40 29.74 1.23
N ARG A 434 19.20 30.25 0.01
CA ARG A 434 18.04 29.94 -0.83
C ARG A 434 18.42 29.08 -2.04
N VAL A 435 17.44 28.35 -2.55
CA VAL A 435 17.56 27.54 -3.76
C VAL A 435 16.48 27.96 -4.74
N GLU A 436 16.87 28.35 -5.95
CA GLU A 436 15.96 28.62 -7.05
C GLU A 436 15.95 27.41 -7.99
N PRO A 437 14.79 26.76 -8.25
CA PRO A 437 14.71 25.63 -9.17
C PRO A 437 15.26 26.00 -10.55
N CYS A 438 15.96 25.07 -11.19
CA CYS A 438 16.43 25.24 -12.56
C CYS A 438 16.15 23.99 -13.40
N ASN A 439 16.31 24.11 -14.72
CA ASN A 439 16.31 22.93 -15.60
C ASN A 439 17.42 21.98 -15.18
N GLU A 440 17.15 20.67 -15.31
CA GLU A 440 18.12 19.64 -15.00
C GLU A 440 19.38 19.85 -15.85
N ARG A 441 20.53 19.80 -15.19
CA ARG A 441 21.81 20.01 -15.86
C ARG A 441 22.85 18.99 -15.42
N PRO A 442 23.79 18.60 -16.30
CA PRO A 442 24.85 17.68 -15.95
C PRO A 442 25.75 18.28 -14.87
N CYS A 443 26.36 17.40 -14.07
CA CYS A 443 27.31 17.78 -13.05
C CYS A 443 28.74 17.85 -13.65
N THR A 444 29.22 19.07 -13.89
CA THR A 444 30.50 19.38 -14.54
C THR A 444 31.51 20.05 -13.61
N GLY A 445 31.05 20.54 -12.46
CA GLY A 445 31.85 21.28 -11.49
C GLY A 445 32.34 20.46 -10.30
N SER A 446 33.10 21.08 -9.40
CA SER A 446 33.57 20.44 -8.17
C SER A 446 32.42 20.20 -7.20
N VAL A 447 32.26 18.96 -6.71
CA VAL A 447 31.17 18.55 -5.83
C VAL A 447 31.65 18.45 -4.38
N ASN A 448 30.85 18.95 -3.44
CA ASN A 448 31.12 18.83 -2.01
C ASN A 448 29.81 18.81 -1.21
N PHE A 449 29.85 18.55 0.09
CA PHE A 449 28.68 18.58 0.97
C PHE A 449 28.20 20.00 1.29
N LEU A 450 26.93 20.07 1.64
CA LEU A 450 26.28 21.27 2.15
C LEU A 450 26.51 21.38 3.64
N VAL A 451 27.21 22.44 4.06
CA VAL A 451 27.51 22.70 5.49
C VAL A 451 26.56 23.75 6.09
N ARG A 452 25.86 24.51 5.24
CA ARG A 452 24.91 25.56 5.64
C ARG A 452 23.47 25.09 5.54
N ARG A 453 22.61 25.68 6.36
CA ARG A 453 21.15 25.53 6.28
C ARG A 453 20.64 26.14 4.98
N LEU A 454 19.69 25.47 4.32
CA LEU A 454 19.05 25.96 3.10
C LEU A 454 17.53 25.97 3.25
N GLY A 455 16.87 27.01 2.74
CA GLY A 455 15.41 27.15 2.82
C GLY A 455 14.90 28.59 2.78
N GLY A 456 13.79 28.82 3.46
CA GLY A 456 12.98 30.04 3.37
C GLY A 456 12.06 30.06 2.15
N PRO A 457 11.18 31.08 2.04
CA PRO A 457 10.20 31.17 0.95
C PRO A 457 10.88 31.39 -0.40
N SER A 458 10.34 30.83 -1.48
CA SER A 458 10.80 31.12 -2.85
C SER A 458 10.58 32.59 -3.21
N ASN A 459 11.37 33.13 -4.16
CA ASN A 459 11.19 34.49 -4.66
C ASN A 459 9.82 34.68 -5.35
N GLN A 460 9.25 33.64 -5.97
CA GLN A 460 7.90 33.67 -6.53
C GLN A 460 6.81 33.82 -5.45
N THR A 461 7.00 33.21 -4.27
CA THR A 461 6.06 33.29 -3.15
C THR A 461 6.10 34.67 -2.47
N LYS A 462 7.29 35.30 -2.42
CA LYS A 462 7.44 36.67 -1.94
C LYS A 462 6.68 37.67 -2.80
N SER A 463 6.71 37.52 -4.13
CA SER A 463 5.96 38.39 -5.03
C SER A 463 4.46 38.31 -4.76
N TYR A 464 3.91 37.10 -4.58
CA TYR A 464 2.48 36.89 -4.30
C TYR A 464 2.06 37.40 -2.90
N GLN A 465 2.89 37.20 -1.87
CA GLN A 465 2.65 37.75 -0.52
C GLN A 465 2.76 39.27 -0.47
N ALA A 466 3.67 39.87 -1.25
CA ALA A 466 3.77 41.32 -1.38
C ALA A 466 2.51 41.92 -2.05
N THR A 467 1.94 41.23 -3.06
CA THR A 467 0.68 41.66 -3.69
C THR A 467 -0.52 41.53 -2.75
N LEU A 468 -0.56 40.50 -1.91
CA LEU A 468 -1.61 40.30 -0.90
C LEU A 468 -1.54 41.33 0.23
N ASN A 469 -0.34 41.67 0.72
CA ASN A 469 -0.15 42.70 1.74
C ASN A 469 -0.40 44.13 1.21
N GLN A 470 -0.30 44.37 -0.10
CA GLN A 470 -0.73 45.63 -0.73
C GLN A 470 -2.26 45.75 -0.89
N ARG A 471 -3.02 44.65 -0.78
CA ARG A 471 -4.50 44.65 -0.82
C ARG A 471 -5.15 44.87 0.55
N VAL A 472 -4.40 45.31 1.56
CA VAL A 472 -5.00 45.91 2.75
C VAL A 472 -5.49 47.30 2.35
N ILE A 473 -6.80 47.40 2.12
CA ILE A 473 -7.51 48.64 1.78
C ILE A 473 -7.15 49.71 2.82
N ARG A 474 -6.38 50.73 2.41
CA ARG A 474 -6.35 52.00 3.14
C ARG A 474 -7.74 52.61 3.02
N VAL A 475 -8.53 52.51 4.08
CA VAL A 475 -9.73 53.34 4.23
C VAL A 475 -9.22 54.77 4.45
N VAL A 476 -9.38 55.60 3.42
CA VAL A 476 -9.19 57.04 3.52
C VAL A 476 -10.38 57.60 4.30
N PRO A 477 -10.20 58.43 5.34
CA PRO A 477 -11.33 59.09 5.99
C PRO A 477 -11.98 60.06 5.01
N GLY A 478 -13.29 59.89 4.78
CA GLY A 478 -14.09 60.77 3.93
C GLY A 478 -14.17 62.20 4.48
N PRO A 479 -14.44 63.19 3.63
CA PRO A 479 -14.43 64.59 4.01
C PRO A 479 -15.59 64.92 4.95
N ARG A 480 -15.31 65.82 5.91
CA ARG A 480 -16.26 66.38 6.86
C ARG A 480 -17.41 67.07 6.13
N GLU A 481 -18.63 66.74 6.50
CA GLU A 481 -19.82 67.55 6.23
C GLU A 481 -19.61 68.96 6.79
N MET A 482 -19.89 69.96 5.95
CA MET A 482 -20.20 71.30 6.40
C MET A 482 -21.49 71.71 5.71
N SER A 483 -22.45 72.08 6.53
CA SER A 483 -23.79 72.56 6.23
C SER A 483 -23.77 73.82 5.37
N ASP A 484 -24.81 74.02 4.56
CA ASP A 484 -25.75 75.15 4.70
C ASP A 484 -26.62 75.39 3.45
N ILE A 485 -27.95 75.39 3.67
CA ILE A 485 -28.91 76.46 3.33
C ILE A 485 -29.09 76.85 1.83
N VAL A 486 -30.14 76.35 1.16
CA VAL A 486 -31.52 76.88 0.94
C VAL A 486 -32.30 75.86 0.12
#